data_AF-W4URB6-F1
#
_entry.id   AF-W4URB6-F1
#
_cell.length_a   1.000
_cell.length_b   1.000
_cell.length_c   1.000
_cell.angle_alpha   90.00
_cell.angle_beta   90.00
_cell.angle_gamma   90.00
#
_symmetry.space_group_name_H-M   'P 1'
#
loop_
_entity.id
_entity.type
_entity.pdbx_description
1 polymer ?
#
loop_
_entity_poly.entity_id
_entity_poly.type
_entity_poly.pdbx_seq_one_letter_code
_entity_poly.pdbx_strand_id
1 'polypeptide(L)'
;MDKQGLIDMYKRGIDFCFRNQYPSNEFIKDNFDRQLLIENAMFIDESIDEFNSPSPCILLGSTSGKLSFDKFSSCDIYLRDNVDIEISAKDFSRVFINVYGSAKVRVVQDGVAKIYVYKHGDHCKVSNEGDVLIRIGEDY
;
A
#
# COMPACT_ATOMS: atom_id res chain seq x y z
N MET A 1 -18.76 -7.75 -17.04
CA MET A 1 -17.49 -7.91 -16.31
C MET A 1 -17.86 -8.16 -14.87
N ASP A 2 -17.29 -9.19 -14.25
CA ASP A 2 -17.54 -9.49 -12.84
C ASP A 2 -16.74 -8.54 -11.93
N LYS A 3 -17.07 -8.50 -10.64
CA LYS A 3 -16.39 -7.63 -9.67
C LYS A 3 -14.89 -7.96 -9.57
N GLN A 4 -14.52 -9.23 -9.73
CA GLN A 4 -13.11 -9.64 -9.75
C GLN A 4 -12.35 -9.01 -10.92
N GLY A 5 -12.88 -9.08 -12.15
CA GLY A 5 -12.24 -8.46 -13.31
C GLY A 5 -12.09 -6.93 -13.19
N LEU A 6 -13.01 -6.26 -12.48
CA LEU A 6 -12.88 -4.83 -12.15
C LEU A 6 -11.69 -4.57 -11.20
N ILE A 7 -11.52 -5.39 -10.16
CA ILE A 7 -10.38 -5.31 -9.24
C ILE A 7 -9.06 -5.59 -9.98
N ASP A 8 -9.03 -6.59 -10.86
CA ASP A 8 -7.84 -6.91 -11.63
C ASP A 8 -7.45 -5.75 -12.57
N MET A 9 -8.44 -5.09 -13.19
CA MET A 9 -8.21 -3.89 -13.98
C MET A 9 -7.69 -2.73 -13.13
N TYR A 10 -8.24 -2.53 -11.93
CA TYR A 10 -7.78 -1.51 -10.98
C TYR A 10 -6.30 -1.72 -10.63
N LYS A 11 -5.94 -2.95 -10.23
CA LYS A 11 -4.55 -3.31 -9.88
C LYS A 11 -3.59 -3.14 -11.04
N ARG A 12 -4.00 -3.53 -12.26
CA ARG A 12 -3.19 -3.36 -13.47
C ARG A 12 -3.01 -1.89 -13.85
N GLY A 13 -4.03 -1.06 -13.63
CA GLY A 13 -4.05 0.37 -13.94
C GLY A 13 -3.75 1.27 -12.74
N ILE A 14 -3.06 0.76 -11.70
CA ILE A 14 -3.01 1.40 -10.39
C ILE A 14 -2.45 2.82 -10.42
N ASP A 15 -1.44 3.09 -11.25
CA ASP A 15 -0.89 4.44 -11.42
C ASP A 15 -1.94 5.43 -11.91
N PHE A 16 -2.77 5.03 -12.88
CA PHE A 16 -3.88 5.85 -13.36
C PHE A 16 -4.92 6.06 -12.25
N CYS A 17 -5.28 4.99 -11.56
CA CYS A 17 -6.27 5.02 -10.47
C CYS A 17 -5.86 5.95 -9.32
N PHE A 18 -4.57 5.92 -8.94
CA PHE A 18 -4.05 6.75 -7.87
C PHE A 18 -3.92 8.21 -8.29
N ARG A 19 -3.38 8.50 -9.48
CA ARG A 19 -3.24 9.88 -10.00
C ARG A 19 -4.58 10.58 -10.18
N ASN A 20 -5.60 9.86 -10.66
CA ASN A 20 -6.91 10.45 -10.97
C ASN A 20 -7.95 10.27 -9.87
N GLN A 21 -7.56 9.70 -8.73
CA GLN A 21 -8.48 9.35 -7.63
C GLN A 21 -9.69 8.53 -8.11
N TYR A 22 -9.45 7.55 -8.99
CA TYR A 22 -10.50 6.82 -9.68
C TYR A 22 -10.41 5.29 -9.49
N PRO A 23 -11.53 4.60 -9.19
CA PRO A 23 -12.76 5.18 -8.65
C PRO A 23 -12.54 5.79 -7.25
N SER A 24 -13.52 6.55 -6.77
CA SER A 24 -13.47 7.10 -5.41
C SER A 24 -13.60 5.98 -4.37
N ASN A 25 -13.14 6.26 -3.15
CA ASN A 25 -13.24 5.33 -2.02
C ASN A 25 -14.71 4.97 -1.70
N GLU A 26 -15.61 5.95 -1.77
CA GLU A 26 -17.06 5.78 -1.59
C GLU A 26 -17.62 4.82 -2.64
N PHE A 27 -17.27 5.01 -3.90
CA PHE A 27 -17.72 4.12 -4.97
C PHE A 27 -17.26 2.68 -4.75
N ILE A 28 -16.00 2.48 -4.33
CA ILE A 28 -15.47 1.14 -4.04
C ILE A 28 -16.30 0.49 -2.92
N LYS A 29 -16.54 1.20 -1.81
CA LYS A 29 -17.30 0.68 -0.67
C LYS A 29 -18.75 0.35 -1.01
N ASP A 30 -19.39 1.19 -1.83
CA ASP A 30 -20.81 1.02 -2.17
C ASP A 30 -21.06 -0.12 -3.18
N ASN A 31 -20.04 -0.52 -3.94
CA ASN A 31 -20.21 -1.44 -5.08
C ASN A 31 -19.49 -2.78 -4.91
N PHE A 32 -18.48 -2.88 -4.04
CA PHE A 32 -17.70 -4.10 -3.85
C PHE A 32 -17.92 -4.70 -2.48
N ASP A 33 -18.02 -6.03 -2.43
CA ASP A 33 -18.15 -6.74 -1.16
C ASP A 33 -16.83 -6.63 -0.39
N ARG A 34 -16.90 -6.20 0.87
CA ARG A 34 -15.73 -6.02 1.74
C ARG A 34 -14.81 -7.25 1.74
N GLN A 35 -15.37 -8.45 1.82
CA GLN A 35 -14.62 -9.70 1.82
C GLN A 35 -13.84 -9.90 0.51
N LEU A 36 -14.45 -9.57 -0.63
CA LEU A 36 -13.82 -9.67 -1.94
C LEU A 36 -12.63 -8.70 -2.05
N LEU A 37 -12.74 -7.50 -1.48
CA LEU A 37 -11.64 -6.54 -1.43
C LEU A 37 -10.47 -7.07 -0.59
N ILE A 38 -10.74 -7.59 0.60
CA ILE A 38 -9.73 -8.14 1.52
C ILE A 38 -9.02 -9.35 0.91
N GLU A 39 -9.76 -10.27 0.29
CA GLU A 39 -9.18 -11.42 -0.44
C GLU A 39 -8.26 -10.99 -1.59
N ASN A 40 -8.47 -9.76 -2.09
CA ASN A 40 -7.64 -9.12 -3.10
C ASN A 40 -6.58 -8.18 -2.51
N ALA A 41 -6.28 -8.21 -1.22
CA ALA A 41 -5.34 -7.29 -0.56
C ALA A 41 -5.65 -5.80 -0.82
N MET A 42 -6.93 -5.47 -0.96
CA MET A 42 -7.44 -4.10 -1.00
C MET A 42 -8.15 -3.79 0.30
N PHE A 43 -7.61 -2.83 1.05
CA PHE A 43 -8.10 -2.44 2.37
C PHE A 43 -8.54 -0.98 2.32
N ILE A 44 -9.77 -0.72 2.75
CA ILE A 44 -10.37 0.62 2.73
C ILE A 44 -11.08 0.89 4.05
N ASP A 45 -10.60 1.89 4.78
CA ASP A 45 -11.07 2.21 6.14
C ASP A 45 -10.95 1.01 7.11
N GLU A 46 -9.91 0.19 6.95
CA GLU A 46 -9.71 -1.04 7.73
C GLU A 46 -8.66 -0.89 8.84
N SER A 47 -8.76 -1.72 9.89
CA SER A 47 -7.68 -1.94 10.85
C SER A 47 -7.05 -3.31 10.57
N ILE A 48 -5.78 -3.33 10.17
CA ILE A 48 -5.13 -4.53 9.63
C ILE A 48 -3.91 -4.96 10.46
N ASP A 49 -3.66 -6.26 10.48
CA ASP A 49 -2.41 -6.87 10.96
C ASP A 49 -2.11 -8.06 10.05
N GLU A 50 -1.48 -7.78 8.90
CA GLU A 50 -1.27 -8.76 7.84
C GLU A 50 0.19 -9.19 7.78
N PHE A 51 0.40 -10.47 7.46
CA PHE A 51 1.71 -11.08 7.31
C PHE A 51 1.89 -11.63 5.90
N ASN A 52 2.93 -11.17 5.19
CA ASN A 52 3.21 -11.52 3.80
C ASN A 52 1.97 -11.34 2.88
N SER A 53 1.32 -10.18 2.97
CA SER A 53 0.15 -9.82 2.15
C SER A 53 0.45 -9.93 0.64
N PRO A 54 -0.50 -10.39 -0.19
CA PRO A 54 -0.33 -10.49 -1.64
C PRO A 54 0.09 -9.17 -2.31
N SER A 55 0.83 -9.28 -3.42
CA SER A 55 1.22 -8.13 -4.25
C SER A 55 0.27 -7.96 -5.44
N PRO A 56 -0.17 -6.73 -5.78
CA PRO A 56 0.00 -5.50 -5.00
C PRO A 56 -0.96 -5.46 -3.79
N CYS A 57 -0.48 -4.90 -2.67
CA CYS A 57 -1.28 -4.60 -1.49
C CYS A 57 -1.67 -3.11 -1.49
N ILE A 58 -2.95 -2.82 -1.31
CA ILE A 58 -3.53 -1.49 -1.53
C ILE A 58 -4.24 -1.03 -0.26
N LEU A 59 -3.80 0.09 0.31
CA LEU A 59 -4.40 0.72 1.49
C LEU A 59 -5.00 2.08 1.12
N LEU A 60 -6.29 2.26 1.39
CA LEU A 60 -7.05 3.46 1.03
C LEU A 60 -7.79 4.04 2.24
N GLY A 61 -8.16 5.32 2.14
CA GLY A 61 -9.00 5.98 3.14
C GLY A 61 -8.32 6.09 4.50
N SER A 62 -9.05 5.74 5.56
CA SER A 62 -8.61 5.78 6.97
C SER A 62 -8.10 4.42 7.45
N THR A 63 -7.38 3.70 6.59
CA THR A 63 -6.82 2.38 6.94
C THR A 63 -5.63 2.53 7.88
N SER A 64 -5.52 1.65 8.89
CA SER A 64 -4.43 1.68 9.86
C SER A 64 -3.97 0.30 10.30
N GLY A 65 -2.79 0.21 10.92
CA GLY A 65 -2.30 -1.01 11.55
C GLY A 65 -0.89 -1.43 11.10
N LYS A 66 -0.71 -2.71 10.78
CA LYS A 66 0.62 -3.30 10.50
C LYS A 66 0.64 -4.21 9.28
N LEU A 67 1.73 -4.13 8.52
CA LEU A 67 2.12 -5.09 7.49
C LEU A 67 3.51 -5.63 7.80
N SER A 68 3.67 -6.95 7.80
CA SER A 68 4.95 -7.60 8.12
C SER A 68 5.39 -8.55 7.00
N PHE A 69 6.65 -8.45 6.59
CA PHE A 69 7.23 -9.23 5.49
C PHE A 69 8.52 -9.93 5.92
N ASP A 70 8.65 -11.21 5.56
CA ASP A 70 9.83 -12.03 5.92
C ASP A 70 10.29 -12.97 4.79
N LYS A 71 11.33 -13.77 5.07
CA LYS A 71 11.88 -14.79 4.18
C LYS A 71 12.26 -14.22 2.82
N PHE A 72 11.56 -14.62 1.76
CA PHE A 72 11.79 -14.24 0.36
C PHE A 72 10.59 -13.49 -0.23
N SER A 73 9.73 -12.92 0.62
CA SER A 73 8.54 -12.20 0.17
C SER A 73 8.91 -10.97 -0.66
N SER A 74 8.08 -10.66 -1.66
CA SER A 74 8.17 -9.45 -2.45
C SER A 74 6.79 -8.81 -2.58
N CYS A 75 6.66 -7.53 -2.26
CA CYS A 75 5.37 -6.85 -2.29
C CYS A 75 5.49 -5.40 -2.76
N ASP A 76 4.62 -5.02 -3.69
CA ASP A 76 4.34 -3.63 -4.03
C ASP A 76 3.15 -3.16 -3.19
N ILE A 77 3.35 -2.10 -2.42
CA ILE A 77 2.36 -1.53 -1.52
C ILE A 77 2.00 -0.14 -2.04
N TYR A 78 0.70 0.15 -2.12
CA TYR A 78 0.18 1.43 -2.57
C TYR A 78 -0.74 2.02 -1.52
N LEU A 79 -0.45 3.25 -1.09
CA LEU A 79 -1.13 3.94 0.00
C LEU A 79 -1.68 5.27 -0.51
N ARG A 80 -2.95 5.57 -0.22
CA ARG A 80 -3.55 6.89 -0.52
C ARG A 80 -4.42 7.38 0.64
N ASP A 81 -4.59 8.69 0.71
CA ASP A 81 -5.47 9.38 1.66
C ASP A 81 -4.89 9.42 3.09
N ASN A 82 -5.65 8.98 4.10
CA ASN A 82 -5.33 9.13 5.52
C ASN A 82 -4.89 7.82 6.17
N VAL A 83 -4.01 7.08 5.49
CA VAL A 83 -3.47 5.81 6.00
C VAL A 83 -2.47 6.05 7.12
N ASP A 84 -2.54 5.25 8.20
CA ASP A 84 -1.59 5.27 9.32
C ASP A 84 -1.05 3.85 9.59
N ILE A 85 0.10 3.52 9.00
CA ILE A 85 0.58 2.14 8.89
C ILE A 85 2.04 1.99 9.32
N GLU A 86 2.33 0.87 9.99
CA GLU A 86 3.69 0.37 10.17
C GLU A 86 3.97 -0.77 9.19
N ILE A 87 5.06 -0.68 8.44
CA ILE A 87 5.50 -1.68 7.48
C ILE A 87 6.87 -2.18 7.91
N SER A 88 6.97 -3.48 8.22
CA SER A 88 8.23 -4.11 8.60
C SER A 88 8.67 -5.16 7.58
N ALA A 89 9.97 -5.22 7.29
CA ALA A 89 10.54 -6.21 6.38
C ALA A 89 11.87 -6.75 6.94
N LYS A 90 12.04 -8.07 6.94
CA LYS A 90 13.24 -8.77 7.43
C LYS A 90 13.71 -9.89 6.50
N ASP A 91 14.80 -10.57 6.86
CA ASP A 91 15.45 -11.63 6.07
C ASP A 91 15.84 -11.13 4.66
N PHE A 92 15.43 -11.83 3.60
CA PHE A 92 15.68 -11.50 2.19
C PHE A 92 14.46 -10.86 1.52
N SER A 93 13.49 -10.37 2.30
CA SER A 93 12.29 -9.76 1.75
C SER A 93 12.57 -8.44 1.02
N ARG A 94 11.71 -8.11 0.06
CA ARG A 94 11.81 -6.89 -0.74
C ARG A 94 10.47 -6.19 -0.85
N VAL A 95 10.40 -4.95 -0.38
CA VAL A 95 9.14 -4.20 -0.32
C VAL A 95 9.30 -2.87 -1.04
N PHE A 96 8.34 -2.54 -1.89
CA PHE A 96 8.24 -1.25 -2.57
C PHE A 96 6.98 -0.54 -2.08
N ILE A 97 7.10 0.68 -1.59
CA ILE A 97 6.03 1.41 -0.93
C ILE A 97 5.78 2.71 -1.69
N ASN A 98 4.63 2.83 -2.36
CA ASN A 98 4.19 4.02 -3.05
C ASN A 98 3.22 4.80 -2.16
N VAL A 99 3.62 5.99 -1.74
CA VAL A 99 2.91 6.81 -0.75
C VAL A 99 2.31 8.04 -1.43
N TYR A 100 0.99 8.14 -1.41
CA TYR A 100 0.22 9.26 -1.94
C TYR A 100 -0.60 9.93 -0.83
N GLY A 101 -1.02 11.18 -1.06
CA GLY A 101 -1.88 11.92 -0.12
C GLY A 101 -1.18 12.29 1.20
N SER A 102 -1.91 12.16 2.31
CA SER A 102 -1.50 12.56 3.67
C SER A 102 -1.14 11.37 4.58
N ALA A 103 -0.78 10.23 3.98
CA ALA A 103 -0.47 9.01 4.71
C ALA A 103 0.74 9.18 5.66
N LYS A 104 0.65 8.49 6.80
CA LYS A 104 1.72 8.33 7.78
C LYS A 104 2.23 6.90 7.73
N VAL A 105 3.52 6.75 7.47
CA VAL A 105 4.15 5.45 7.24
C VAL A 105 5.38 5.35 8.14
N ARG A 106 5.36 4.40 9.07
CA ARG A 106 6.57 3.97 9.79
C ARG A 106 7.12 2.73 9.10
N VAL A 107 8.38 2.78 8.71
CA VAL A 107 9.07 1.67 8.04
C VAL A 107 10.14 1.09 8.95
N VAL A 108 10.16 -0.24 9.08
CA VAL A 108 11.19 -0.94 9.87
C VAL A 108 11.87 -1.98 8.99
N GLN A 109 13.13 -1.73 8.65
CA GLN A 109 13.98 -2.68 7.93
C GLN A 109 14.86 -3.43 8.93
N ASP A 110 14.91 -4.75 8.79
CA ASP A 110 15.77 -5.63 9.59
C ASP A 110 16.62 -6.55 8.70
N GLY A 111 17.83 -6.84 9.17
CA GLY A 111 18.79 -7.71 8.48
C GLY A 111 19.16 -7.20 7.09
N VAL A 112 18.98 -8.05 6.07
CA VAL A 112 19.36 -7.76 4.68
C VAL A 112 18.17 -7.39 3.78
N ALA A 113 16.97 -7.23 4.36
CA ALA A 113 15.77 -6.88 3.63
C ALA A 113 15.94 -5.54 2.90
N LYS A 114 15.25 -5.37 1.77
CA LYS A 114 15.32 -4.13 1.00
C LYS A 114 13.96 -3.48 0.92
N ILE A 115 13.86 -2.27 1.48
CA ILE A 115 12.66 -1.46 1.42
C ILE A 115 12.93 -0.19 0.60
N TYR A 116 12.07 0.04 -0.37
CA TYR A 116 12.08 1.23 -1.22
C TYR A 116 10.79 2.00 -0.98
N VAL A 117 10.88 3.29 -0.67
CA VAL A 117 9.73 4.17 -0.49
C VAL A 117 9.74 5.23 -1.57
N TYR A 118 8.62 5.40 -2.27
CA TYR A 118 8.38 6.42 -3.28
C TYR A 118 7.29 7.36 -2.76
N LYS A 119 7.66 8.60 -2.47
CA LYS A 119 6.72 9.64 -2.05
C LYS A 119 6.23 10.40 -3.29
N HIS A 120 4.92 10.42 -3.51
CA HIS A 120 4.27 11.09 -4.64
C HIS A 120 3.47 12.33 -4.20
N GLY A 121 3.96 13.03 -3.17
CA GLY A 121 3.34 14.27 -2.68
C GLY A 121 3.96 14.77 -1.37
N ASP A 122 3.74 16.06 -1.10
CA ASP A 122 4.43 16.78 -0.01
C ASP A 122 3.87 16.51 1.40
N HIS A 123 2.63 16.02 1.49
CA HIS A 123 1.93 15.90 2.77
C HIS A 123 2.12 14.55 3.47
N CYS A 124 2.78 13.59 2.82
CA CYS A 124 3.02 12.29 3.41
C CYS A 124 4.19 12.33 4.42
N LYS A 125 4.00 11.64 5.55
CA LYS A 125 4.98 11.54 6.63
C LYS A 125 5.54 10.13 6.64
N VAL A 126 6.82 10.02 6.27
CA VAL A 126 7.53 8.74 6.30
C VAL A 126 8.62 8.84 7.36
N SER A 127 8.64 7.90 8.29
CA SER A 127 9.74 7.65 9.22
C SER A 127 10.29 6.25 8.99
N ASN A 128 11.59 6.05 9.24
CA ASN A 128 12.21 4.75 9.03
C ASN A 128 13.24 4.39 10.11
N GLU A 129 13.37 3.08 10.32
CA GLU A 129 14.45 2.42 11.06
C GLU A 129 15.13 1.42 10.12
N GLY A 130 16.46 1.36 10.15
CA GLY A 130 17.25 0.51 9.25
C GLY A 130 17.58 1.15 7.89
N ASP A 131 18.09 0.33 6.97
CA ASP A 131 18.52 0.74 5.63
C ASP A 131 17.32 0.79 4.66
N VAL A 132 16.67 1.96 4.59
CA VAL A 132 15.52 2.21 3.73
C VAL A 132 15.86 3.25 2.68
N LEU A 133 15.59 2.94 1.41
CA LEU A 133 15.80 3.89 0.32
C LEU A 133 14.51 4.69 0.11
N ILE A 134 14.53 5.99 0.41
CA ILE A 134 13.41 6.90 0.18
C ILE A 134 13.69 7.78 -1.04
N ARG A 135 12.77 7.80 -2.00
CA ARG A 135 12.78 8.70 -3.16
C ARG A 135 11.54 9.58 -3.15
N ILE A 136 11.72 10.82 -3.58
CA ILE A 136 10.63 11.74 -3.88
C ILE A 136 10.42 11.62 -5.40
N GLY A 137 9.20 11.26 -5.81
CA GLY A 137 8.83 11.27 -7.22
C GLY A 137 8.74 12.71 -7.71
N GLU A 138 9.20 12.97 -8.93
CA GLU A 138 8.86 14.21 -9.62
C GLU A 138 7.36 14.13 -9.97
N ASP A 139 6.59 15.14 -9.58
CA ASP A 139 5.21 15.29 -10.02
C ASP A 139 5.20 15.32 -11.57
N TYR A 140 4.65 14.28 -12.20
CA TYR A 140 4.44 14.24 -13.66
C TYR A 140 3.09 14.83 -14.04
#